data_AF-A0A0S7ZX12-F1
#
_entry.id   AF-A0A0S7ZX12-F1
#
_cell.length_a   1.000
_cell.length_b   1.000
_cell.length_c   1.000
_cell.angle_alpha   90.00
_cell.angle_beta   90.00
_cell.angle_gamma   90.00
#
_symmetry.space_group_name_H-M   'P 1'
#
loop_
_entity.id
_entity.type
_entity.pdbx_description
1 polymer ?
#
loop_
_entity_poly.entity_id
_entity_poly.type
_entity_poly.pdbx_seq_one_letter_code
_entity_poly.pdbx_strand_id
1 'polypeptide(L)'
;MLDGVEQMARRDIQPIVEGMLANKGFSKDTSGNPDFIIAYKATGTATHDIPQANYPGTPSYIVYSGQVGTFMMGAIQIEISDPNTNNVVWRSYGETPITGDGSSNAKLTRALEKILRDFPPK
;
A
#
# COMPACT_ATOMS: atom_id res chain seq x y z
N MET A 1 16.94 -2.00 0.10
CA MET A 1 15.91 -3.07 0.14
C MET A 1 14.58 -2.41 0.47
N LEU A 2 13.96 -1.72 -0.51
CA LEU A 2 12.70 -0.96 -0.41
C LEU A 2 11.57 -1.59 -1.27
N ASP A 3 11.82 -2.77 -1.84
CA ASP A 3 11.15 -3.27 -3.04
C ASP A 3 9.73 -3.83 -2.78
N GLY A 4 9.50 -4.44 -1.61
CA GLY A 4 8.24 -5.14 -1.32
C GLY A 4 7.04 -4.21 -1.15
N VAL A 5 7.21 -3.09 -0.43
CA VAL A 5 6.11 -2.16 -0.11
C VAL A 5 5.67 -1.36 -1.34
N GLU A 6 6.63 -0.94 -2.19
CA GLU A 6 6.31 -0.24 -3.42
C GLU A 6 5.56 -1.14 -4.40
N GLN A 7 6.01 -2.40 -4.56
CA GLN A 7 5.31 -3.37 -5.42
C GLN A 7 3.90 -3.67 -4.91
N MET A 8 3.71 -3.80 -3.59
CA MET A 8 2.37 -3.94 -3.00
C MET A 8 1.50 -2.70 -3.27
N ALA A 9 2.04 -1.50 -3.13
CA ALA A 9 1.29 -0.27 -3.40
C ALA A 9 0.80 -0.20 -4.86
N ARG A 10 1.66 -0.54 -5.82
CA ARG A 10 1.30 -0.54 -7.25
C ARG A 10 0.31 -1.65 -7.60
N ARG A 11 0.52 -2.86 -7.07
CA ARG A 11 -0.33 -4.02 -7.38
C ARG A 11 -1.70 -3.93 -6.72
N ASP A 12 -1.76 -3.48 -5.48
CA ASP A 12 -2.96 -3.63 -4.64
C ASP A 12 -3.68 -2.29 -4.41
N ILE A 13 -2.96 -1.19 -4.10
CA ILE A 13 -3.59 0.09 -3.75
C ILE A 13 -4.12 0.81 -5.00
N GLN A 14 -3.28 0.93 -6.04
CA GLN A 14 -3.60 1.69 -7.24
C GLN A 14 -4.94 1.26 -7.89
N PRO A 15 -5.18 -0.02 -8.23
CA PRO A 15 -6.43 -0.41 -8.89
C PRO A 15 -7.68 -0.18 -8.02
N ILE A 16 -7.55 -0.32 -6.69
CA ILE A 16 -8.67 -0.08 -5.77
C ILE A 16 -9.01 1.42 -5.74
N VAL A 17 -8.01 2.29 -5.63
CA VAL A 17 -8.24 3.74 -5.63
C VAL A 17 -8.80 4.21 -6.96
N GLU A 18 -8.25 3.75 -8.09
CA GLU A 18 -8.77 4.08 -9.42
C GLU A 18 -10.26 3.69 -9.54
N GLY A 19 -10.66 2.51 -9.06
CA GLY A 19 -12.07 2.09 -9.02
C GLY A 19 -12.94 2.96 -8.11
N MET A 20 -12.46 3.37 -6.95
CA MET A 20 -13.19 4.26 -6.04
C MET A 20 -13.38 5.67 -6.62
N LEU A 21 -12.36 6.19 -7.29
CA LEU A 21 -12.44 7.48 -7.98
C LEU A 21 -13.39 7.42 -9.19
N ALA A 22 -13.36 6.31 -9.94
CA ALA A 22 -14.32 6.07 -11.01
C ALA A 22 -15.78 6.09 -10.51
N ASN A 23 -16.05 5.46 -9.37
CA ASN A 23 -17.37 5.50 -8.73
C ASN A 23 -17.79 6.90 -8.25
N LYS A 24 -16.83 7.81 -8.06
CA LYS A 24 -17.07 9.23 -7.74
C LYS A 24 -17.16 10.12 -8.99
N GLY A 25 -17.06 9.55 -10.18
CA GLY A 25 -17.19 10.26 -11.46
C GLY A 25 -15.87 10.74 -12.09
N PHE A 26 -14.73 10.35 -11.54
CA PHE A 26 -13.42 10.68 -12.12
C PHE A 26 -12.97 9.64 -13.14
N SER A 27 -12.11 10.03 -14.06
CA SER A 27 -11.46 9.13 -15.00
C SER A 27 -9.95 9.35 -14.98
N LYS A 28 -9.19 8.30 -15.30
CA LYS A 28 -7.75 8.39 -15.45
C LYS A 28 -7.42 9.05 -16.77
N ASP A 29 -6.76 10.20 -16.71
CA ASP A 29 -6.20 10.84 -17.90
C ASP A 29 -4.76 10.35 -18.16
N THR A 30 -4.52 9.91 -19.39
CA THR A 30 -3.19 9.53 -19.89
C THR A 30 -2.69 10.47 -20.99
N SER A 31 -3.44 11.53 -21.31
CA SER A 31 -3.07 12.55 -22.30
C SER A 31 -2.05 13.56 -21.78
N GLY A 32 -1.87 13.61 -20.45
CA GLY A 32 -0.91 14.50 -19.80
C GLY A 32 -1.50 15.82 -19.32
N ASN A 33 -2.83 16.00 -19.35
CA ASN A 33 -3.51 17.21 -18.87
C ASN A 33 -4.56 16.87 -17.80
N PRO A 34 -4.18 16.20 -16.69
CA PRO A 34 -5.14 15.82 -15.66
C PRO A 34 -5.64 17.05 -14.88
N ASP A 35 -6.82 16.96 -14.28
CA ASP A 35 -7.31 17.97 -13.34
C ASP A 35 -6.56 17.94 -11.99
N PHE A 36 -6.04 16.76 -11.61
CA PHE A 36 -5.23 16.57 -10.41
C PHE A 36 -4.29 15.38 -10.55
N ILE A 37 -3.21 15.39 -9.77
CA ILE A 37 -2.29 14.27 -9.62
C ILE A 37 -2.56 13.60 -8.27
N ILE A 38 -2.54 12.27 -8.24
CA ILE A 38 -2.67 11.49 -7.01
C ILE A 38 -1.36 10.77 -6.68
N ALA A 39 -0.93 10.89 -5.43
CA ALA A 39 0.24 10.20 -4.91
C ALA A 39 -0.14 9.33 -3.71
N TYR A 40 0.51 8.16 -3.61
CA TYR A 40 0.29 7.19 -2.55
C TYR A 40 1.59 6.98 -1.79
N LYS A 41 1.52 7.03 -0.47
CA LYS A 41 2.63 6.67 0.40
C LYS A 41 2.16 5.60 1.36
N ALA A 42 2.79 4.44 1.28
CA ALA A 42 2.61 3.34 2.22
C ALA A 42 3.83 3.25 3.12
N THR A 43 3.61 3.15 4.44
CA THR A 43 4.66 2.83 5.40
C THR A 43 4.36 1.47 6.01
N GLY A 44 5.40 0.68 6.25
CA GLY A 44 5.26 -0.65 6.82
C GLY A 44 6.53 -1.12 7.51
N THR A 45 6.36 -2.09 8.40
CA THR A 45 7.45 -2.80 9.06
C THR A 45 7.52 -4.20 8.50
N ALA A 46 8.71 -4.61 8.04
CA ALA A 46 8.96 -5.99 7.63
C ALA A 46 9.36 -6.79 8.87
N THR A 47 8.55 -7.78 9.26
CA THR A 47 8.96 -8.77 10.26
C THR A 47 9.40 -10.03 9.52
N HIS A 48 10.69 -10.34 9.61
CA HIS A 48 11.23 -11.62 9.19
C HIS A 48 11.12 -12.59 10.35
N ASP A 49 10.16 -13.51 10.26
CA ASP A 49 10.18 -14.69 11.12
C ASP A 49 11.17 -15.66 10.50
N ILE A 50 12.30 -15.91 11.17
CA ILE A 50 13.26 -16.95 10.75
C ILE A 50 12.95 -18.16 11.62
N PRO A 51 12.30 -19.22 11.10
CA PRO A 51 12.09 -20.43 11.89
C PRO A 51 13.44 -21.03 12.23
N GLN A 52 13.83 -21.00 13.51
CA GLN A 52 15.05 -21.66 13.97
C GLN A 52 14.74 -23.16 14.16
N ALA A 53 14.97 -23.97 13.13
CA ALA A 53 14.84 -25.42 13.24
C ALA A 53 16.07 -26.02 13.93
N ASN A 54 15.95 -26.33 15.23
CA ASN A 54 16.94 -27.14 15.94
C ASN A 54 16.63 -28.62 15.74
N TYR A 55 17.41 -29.32 14.92
CA TYR A 55 17.37 -30.79 14.83
C TYR A 55 18.29 -31.40 15.89
N PRO A 56 17.76 -32.19 16.85
CA PRO A 56 18.60 -32.89 17.82
C PRO A 56 19.45 -33.95 17.10
N GLY A 57 20.78 -33.86 17.19
CA GLY A 57 21.69 -34.94 16.80
C GLY A 57 22.46 -34.78 15.47
N THR A 58 22.34 -33.66 14.75
CA THR A 58 23.14 -33.38 13.54
C THR A 58 24.15 -32.26 13.78
N PRO A 59 25.42 -32.36 13.33
CA PRO A 59 26.38 -31.26 13.38
C PRO A 59 25.78 -30.06 12.63
N SER A 60 25.74 -28.93 13.32
CA SER A 60 24.93 -27.74 13.01
C SER A 60 25.22 -27.18 11.62
N TYR A 61 24.50 -27.66 10.60
CA TYR A 61 24.42 -26.98 9.31
C TYR A 61 23.26 -25.99 9.39
N ILE A 62 23.58 -24.69 9.49
CA ILE A 62 22.58 -23.64 9.44
C ILE A 62 22.09 -23.56 7.99
N VAL A 63 21.02 -24.28 7.68
CA VAL A 63 20.30 -24.10 6.42
C VAL A 63 19.39 -22.90 6.59
N TYR A 64 19.75 -21.78 5.98
CA TYR A 64 18.86 -20.63 5.85
C TYR A 64 17.74 -21.00 4.86
N SER A 65 16.69 -21.68 5.33
CA SER A 65 15.44 -21.75 4.57
C SER A 65 14.73 -20.41 4.75
N GLY A 66 15.08 -19.44 3.91
CA GLY A 66 14.42 -18.14 3.88
C GLY A 66 12.94 -18.34 3.56
N GLN A 67 12.07 -18.20 4.57
CA GLN A 67 10.63 -18.14 4.36
C GLN A 67 10.11 -16.74 4.68
N VAL A 68 9.39 -16.26 3.67
CA VAL A 68 8.60 -15.03 3.50
C VAL A 68 8.41 -14.19 4.77
N GLY A 69 9.04 -13.03 4.81
CA GLY A 69 8.76 -12.01 5.80
C GLY A 69 7.30 -11.57 5.69
N THR A 70 6.56 -11.61 6.81
CA THR A 70 5.26 -10.98 6.90
C THR A 70 5.49 -9.48 6.87
N PHE A 71 5.24 -8.86 5.72
CA PHE A 71 5.21 -7.40 5.61
C PHE A 71 3.93 -6.90 6.25
N MET A 72 4.04 -6.07 7.28
CA MET A 72 2.91 -5.35 7.86
C MET A 72 2.98 -3.89 7.39
N MET A 73 2.13 -3.53 6.44
CA MET A 73 1.88 -2.11 6.16
C MET A 73 1.15 -1.52 7.38
N GLY A 74 1.61 -0.39 7.91
CA GLY A 74 1.07 0.26 9.10
C GLY A 74 0.19 1.45 8.79
N ALA A 75 0.55 2.25 7.77
CA ALA A 75 -0.23 3.42 7.36
C ALA A 75 -0.20 3.65 5.85
N ILE A 76 -1.31 4.20 5.35
CA ILE A 76 -1.47 4.67 3.97
C ILE A 76 -1.80 6.16 4.03
N GLN A 77 -1.08 6.94 3.26
CA GLN A 77 -1.36 8.34 3.00
C GLN A 77 -1.65 8.53 1.52
N ILE A 78 -2.68 9.31 1.23
CA ILE A 78 -3.05 9.72 -0.13
C ILE A 78 -2.97 11.24 -0.19
N GLU A 79 -2.30 11.73 -1.22
CA GLU A 79 -2.21 13.16 -1.53
C GLU A 79 -2.75 13.42 -2.92
N ILE A 80 -3.46 14.53 -3.05
CA ILE A 80 -3.95 15.05 -4.32
C ILE A 80 -3.38 16.45 -4.49
N SER A 81 -2.74 16.68 -5.63
CA SER A 81 -2.07 17.93 -5.93
C SER A 81 -2.58 18.54 -7.24
N ASP A 82 -2.61 19.86 -7.27
CA ASP A 82 -2.83 20.63 -8.48
C ASP A 82 -1.65 20.41 -9.46
N PRO A 83 -1.90 20.04 -10.72
CA PRO A 83 -0.85 19.66 -11.67
C PRO A 83 -0.04 20.86 -12.19
N ASN A 84 -0.60 22.07 -12.13
CA ASN A 84 0.04 23.29 -12.62
C ASN A 84 1.01 23.86 -11.59
N THR A 85 0.69 23.72 -10.31
CA THR A 85 1.40 24.34 -9.20
C THR A 85 2.18 23.35 -8.33
N ASN A 86 1.90 22.05 -8.47
CA ASN A 86 2.38 20.98 -7.58
C ASN A 86 1.99 21.16 -6.10
N ASN A 87 1.01 22.02 -5.81
CA ASN A 87 0.51 22.22 -4.45
C ASN A 87 -0.44 21.09 -4.06
N VAL A 88 -0.27 20.54 -2.86
CA VAL A 88 -1.20 19.58 -2.29
C VAL A 88 -2.50 20.30 -1.93
N VAL A 89 -3.60 19.94 -2.60
CA VAL A 89 -4.93 20.51 -2.40
C VAL A 89 -5.80 19.63 -1.49
N TRP A 90 -5.45 18.36 -1.34
CA TRP A 90 -6.11 17.44 -0.42
C TRP A 90 -5.14 16.36 0.06
N ARG A 91 -5.28 15.97 1.33
CA ARG A 91 -4.47 14.91 1.95
C ARG A 91 -5.32 14.18 2.98
N SER A 92 -5.19 12.86 3.01
CA SER A 92 -5.79 12.02 4.04
C SER A 92 -4.86 10.86 4.40
N TYR A 93 -5.04 10.30 5.59
CA TYR A 93 -4.24 9.21 6.12
C TYR A 93 -5.14 8.16 6.78
N GLY A 94 -4.69 6.92 6.79
CA GLY A 94 -5.37 5.84 7.50
C GLY A 94 -4.41 4.74 7.89
N GLU A 95 -4.61 4.19 9.08
CA GLU A 95 -3.85 3.04 9.58
C GLU A 95 -4.57 1.75 9.23
N THR A 96 -3.83 0.78 8.69
CA THR A 96 -4.39 -0.54 8.41
C THR A 96 -3.28 -1.58 8.37
N PRO A 97 -3.28 -2.60 9.24
CA PRO A 97 -2.35 -3.71 9.15
C PRO A 97 -2.67 -4.51 7.88
N ILE A 98 -1.81 -4.40 6.87
CA ILE A 98 -1.89 -5.21 5.65
C ILE A 98 -0.74 -6.18 5.65
N THR A 99 -1.08 -7.48 5.61
CA THR A 99 -0.12 -8.57 5.42
C THR A 99 0.21 -8.72 3.94
N GLY A 100 1.49 -8.89 3.61
CA GLY A 100 1.98 -9.10 2.23
C GLY A 100 1.57 -10.41 1.57
N ASP A 101 0.79 -11.25 2.25
CA ASP A 101 0.32 -12.57 1.80
C ASP A 101 -0.94 -12.52 0.92
N GLY A 102 -1.42 -11.31 0.57
CA GLY A 102 -2.60 -11.13 -0.28
C GLY A 102 -3.94 -11.41 0.41
N SER A 103 -3.94 -11.84 1.67
CA SER A 103 -5.17 -12.14 2.44
C SER A 103 -5.91 -10.88 2.95
N SER A 104 -5.39 -9.70 2.64
CA SER A 104 -5.81 -8.40 3.22
C SER A 104 -6.57 -7.47 2.29
N ASN A 105 -7.04 -7.91 1.11
CA ASN A 105 -7.74 -7.03 0.15
C ASN A 105 -8.99 -6.36 0.74
N ALA A 106 -9.86 -7.10 1.44
CA ALA A 106 -11.06 -6.50 2.05
C ALA A 106 -10.74 -5.47 3.15
N LYS A 107 -9.63 -5.65 3.89
CA LYS A 107 -9.19 -4.69 4.91
C LYS A 107 -8.60 -3.44 4.25
N LEU A 108 -7.77 -3.63 3.22
CA LEU A 108 -7.22 -2.55 2.41
C LEU A 108 -8.34 -1.73 1.76
N THR A 109 -9.34 -2.37 1.14
CA THR A 109 -10.50 -1.68 0.57
C THR A 109 -11.21 -0.84 1.61
N ARG A 110 -11.56 -1.38 2.78
CA ARG A 110 -12.23 -0.62 3.85
C ARG A 110 -11.39 0.55 4.36
N ALA A 111 -10.07 0.39 4.42
CA ALA A 111 -9.17 1.48 4.82
C ALA A 111 -9.17 2.59 3.78
N LEU A 112 -9.06 2.24 2.49
CA LEU A 112 -9.11 3.19 1.38
C LEU A 112 -10.48 3.89 1.28
N GLU A 113 -11.58 3.18 1.53
CA GLU A 113 -12.92 3.79 1.62
C GLU A 113 -12.97 4.86 2.70
N LYS A 114 -12.38 4.61 3.88
CA LYS A 114 -12.31 5.60 4.96
C LYS A 114 -11.45 6.79 4.58
N ILE A 115 -10.29 6.55 3.99
CA ILE A 115 -9.34 7.60 3.57
C ILE A 115 -9.99 8.52 2.53
N LEU A 116 -10.72 7.95 1.56
CA LEU A 116 -11.33 8.66 0.43
C LEU A 116 -12.79 9.06 0.66
N ARG A 117 -13.36 8.80 1.84
CA ARG A 117 -14.78 9.07 2.13
C ARG A 117 -15.15 10.51 1.84
N ASP A 118 -14.31 11.43 2.32
CA ASP A 118 -14.57 12.87 2.32
C ASP A 118 -13.91 13.57 1.10
N PHE A 119 -13.43 12.80 0.12
CA PHE A 119 -12.97 13.30 -1.18
C PHE A 119 -14.04 13.12 -2.27
N PRO A 120 -14.25 14.10 -3.17
CA PRO A 120 -13.71 15.46 -3.11
C PRO A 120 -14.32 16.24 -1.92
N PRO A 121 -13.57 17.19 -1.32
CA PRO A 121 -14.11 18.06 -0.29
C PRO A 121 -15.25 18.90 -0.87
N LYS A 122 -16.28 19.17 -0.06
CA LYS A 122 -17.44 20.00 -0.43
C LYS A 122 -17.10 21.49 -0.39
#